data_AF-A0A815X1X1-F1
#
_entry.id   AF-A0A815X1X1-F1
#
_cell.length_a   1.000
_cell.length_b   1.000
_cell.length_c   1.000
_cell.angle_alpha   90.00
_cell.angle_beta   90.00
_cell.angle_gamma   90.00
#
_symmetry.space_group_name_H-M   'P 1'
#
loop_
_entity.id
_entity.type
_entity.pdbx_description
1 polymer ?
#
loop_
_entity_poly.entity_id
_entity_poly.type
_entity_poly.pdbx_seq_one_letter_code
_entity_poly.pdbx_strand_id
1 'polypeptide(L)'
;FVDDDQTVVIADYWNHRIMQWKNGDTTNGQVVAGGNDEGNGLNQLNQPTDVLIDKETYGRIICNQGNRQVVRWSRRSGTTQGDILIDNIACARLAMDEQRYLYVSHYAKHEVRRYQLGETNGTLVAGGNGKGDELNQFNKPHYLFVDRQQNV
;
A
#
# COMPACT_ATOMS: atom_id res chain seq x y z
N PHE A 1 -2.31 2.25 10.59
CA PHE A 1 -1.19 1.47 11.15
C PHE A 1 -0.47 2.34 12.18
N VAL A 2 0.10 1.77 13.25
CA VAL A 2 0.99 2.50 14.17
C VAL A 2 2.42 2.08 13.86
N ASP A 3 3.30 3.01 13.52
CA ASP A 3 4.69 2.71 13.22
C ASP A 3 5.57 2.66 14.49
N ASP A 4 6.83 2.24 14.31
CA ASP A 4 7.80 2.08 15.41
C ASP A 4 8.08 3.42 16.13
N ASP A 5 7.83 4.56 15.47
CA ASP A 5 7.96 5.92 16.03
C ASP A 5 6.73 6.32 16.89
N GLN A 6 5.81 5.37 17.15
CA GLN A 6 4.49 5.60 17.77
C GLN A 6 3.65 6.63 17.01
N THR A 7 3.72 6.60 15.67
CA THR A 7 2.88 7.46 14.83
C THR A 7 1.78 6.66 14.16
N VAL A 8 0.59 7.24 14.11
CA VAL A 8 -0.56 6.68 13.39
C VAL A 8 -0.51 7.19 11.96
N VAL A 9 -0.39 6.28 10.99
CA VAL A 9 -0.45 6.61 9.57
C VAL A 9 -1.77 6.10 8.98
N ILE A 10 -2.46 6.97 8.25
CA ILE A 10 -3.82 6.75 7.74
C ILE A 10 -3.87 7.12 6.25
N ALA A 11 -4.47 6.24 5.45
CA ALA A 11 -4.90 6.58 4.11
C ALA A 11 -6.27 7.26 4.19
N ASP A 12 -6.30 8.57 3.96
CA ASP A 12 -7.50 9.39 4.01
C ASP A 12 -8.17 9.37 2.64
N TYR A 13 -8.86 8.26 2.37
CA TYR A 13 -9.28 7.78 1.05
C TYR A 13 -9.88 8.86 0.14
N TRP A 14 -10.96 9.52 0.57
CA TRP A 14 -11.67 10.52 -0.23
C TRP A 14 -11.01 11.91 -0.23
N ASN A 15 -9.99 12.12 0.61
CA ASN A 15 -9.17 13.32 0.59
C ASN A 15 -7.86 13.12 -0.20
N HIS A 16 -7.69 11.95 -0.85
CA HIS A 16 -6.59 11.68 -1.78
C HIS A 16 -5.21 11.96 -1.18
N ARG A 17 -5.01 11.55 0.08
CA ARG A 17 -3.79 11.85 0.84
C ARG A 17 -3.47 10.78 1.88
N ILE A 18 -2.20 10.75 2.31
CA ILE A 18 -1.77 10.04 3.50
C ILE A 18 -1.52 11.05 4.61
N MET A 19 -2.08 10.74 5.78
CA MET A 19 -1.96 11.56 6.97
C MET A 19 -1.18 10.83 8.06
N GLN A 20 -0.50 11.60 8.91
CA GLN A 20 0.28 11.09 10.04
C GLN A 20 -0.04 11.89 11.31
N TRP A 21 -0.19 11.20 12.45
CA TRP A 21 -0.36 11.77 13.79
C TRP A 21 0.60 11.12 14.76
N LYS A 22 0.95 11.84 15.83
CA LYS A 22 1.51 11.20 17.02
C LYS A 22 0.41 10.40 17.72
N ASN A 23 0.70 9.20 18.19
CA ASN A 23 -0.29 8.40 18.91
C ASN A 23 -0.84 9.16 20.13
N GLY A 24 -2.16 9.19 20.26
CA GLY A 24 -2.88 9.96 21.28
C GLY A 24 -3.08 11.45 20.96
N ASP A 25 -2.49 11.98 19.88
CA ASP A 25 -2.77 13.34 19.41
C ASP A 25 -4.03 13.34 18.54
N THR A 26 -4.97 14.23 18.87
CA THR A 26 -6.28 14.33 18.19
C THR A 26 -6.42 15.58 17.32
N THR A 27 -5.43 16.48 17.31
CA THR A 27 -5.55 17.78 16.64
C THR A 27 -4.41 18.10 15.68
N ASN A 28 -3.19 17.58 15.89
CA ASN A 28 -2.02 17.94 15.10
C ASN A 28 -1.68 16.88 14.03
N GLY A 29 -2.59 16.68 13.09
CA GLY A 29 -2.35 15.83 11.92
C GLY A 29 -1.49 16.51 10.86
N GLN A 30 -0.66 15.74 10.16
CA GLN A 30 0.18 16.21 9.06
C GLN A 30 -0.08 15.42 7.78
N VAL A 31 -0.19 16.12 6.65
CA VAL A 31 -0.17 15.49 5.33
C VAL A 31 1.26 15.05 5.02
N VAL A 32 1.46 13.78 4.69
CA VAL A 32 2.80 13.21 4.46
C VAL A 32 2.98 12.59 3.07
N ALA A 33 1.91 12.50 2.29
CA ALA A 33 1.91 12.20 0.85
C ALA A 33 0.57 12.62 0.23
N GLY A 34 0.58 12.99 -1.05
CA GLY A 34 -0.63 13.47 -1.76
C GLY A 34 -1.15 14.81 -1.22
N GLY A 35 -2.48 14.99 -1.24
CA GLY A 35 -3.13 16.23 -0.80
C GLY A 35 -3.08 17.38 -1.81
N ASN A 36 -2.75 17.09 -3.06
CA ASN A 36 -2.73 18.02 -4.19
C ASN A 36 -3.87 17.69 -5.17
N ASP A 37 -5.08 17.49 -4.63
CA ASP A 37 -6.26 16.94 -5.32
C ASP A 37 -6.07 15.51 -5.86
N GLU A 38 -7.18 14.94 -6.36
CA GLU A 38 -7.14 13.66 -7.05
C GLU A 38 -6.42 13.77 -8.40
N GLY A 39 -5.57 12.79 -8.72
CA GLY A 39 -4.96 12.75 -10.03
C GLY A 39 -3.79 11.79 -10.17
N ASN A 40 -3.17 11.82 -11.34
CA ASN A 40 -2.07 10.93 -11.75
C ASN A 40 -0.69 11.62 -11.67
N GLY A 41 -0.61 12.87 -11.20
CA GLY A 41 0.67 13.54 -11.01
C GLY A 41 1.53 12.84 -9.95
N LEU A 42 2.86 12.95 -10.06
CA LEU A 42 3.79 12.31 -9.11
C LEU A 42 3.64 12.82 -7.67
N ASN A 43 3.06 14.01 -7.49
CA ASN A 43 2.73 14.61 -6.20
C ASN A 43 1.24 14.42 -5.80
N GLN A 44 0.47 13.66 -6.59
CA GLN A 44 -0.95 13.39 -6.34
C GLN A 44 -1.16 11.93 -5.95
N LEU A 45 -2.25 11.67 -5.24
CA LEU A 45 -2.79 10.33 -5.01
C LEU A 45 -4.23 10.30 -5.51
N ASN A 46 -4.77 9.10 -5.66
CA ASN A 46 -6.15 8.88 -6.03
C ASN A 46 -6.70 7.71 -5.23
N GLN A 47 -7.58 8.03 -4.27
CA GLN A 47 -8.26 7.03 -3.43
C GLN A 47 -7.28 6.04 -2.79
N PRO A 48 -6.25 6.50 -2.05
CA PRO A 48 -5.32 5.58 -1.42
C PRO A 48 -6.05 4.74 -0.37
N THR A 49 -5.79 3.43 -0.35
CA THR A 49 -6.50 2.49 0.54
C THR A 49 -5.63 1.94 1.65
N ASP A 50 -4.31 1.93 1.48
CA ASP A 50 -3.39 1.38 2.47
C ASP A 50 -2.00 2.03 2.38
N VAL A 51 -1.27 1.98 3.49
CA VAL A 51 0.09 2.48 3.61
C VAL A 51 0.87 1.68 4.64
N LEU A 52 2.09 1.27 4.28
CA LEU A 52 3.05 0.68 5.19
C LEU A 52 4.38 1.44 5.17
N ILE A 53 5.16 1.27 6.23
CA ILE A 53 6.51 1.83 6.33
C ILE A 53 7.51 0.71 6.02
N ASP A 54 8.31 0.91 4.98
CA ASP A 54 9.49 0.08 4.72
C ASP A 54 10.58 0.48 5.70
N LYS A 55 10.83 -0.37 6.71
CA LYS A 55 11.77 -0.11 7.81
C LYS A 55 13.21 0.05 7.33
N GLU A 56 13.58 -0.56 6.21
CA GLU A 56 14.94 -0.52 5.67
C GLU A 56 15.22 0.78 4.92
N THR A 57 14.24 1.28 4.16
CA THR A 57 14.39 2.55 3.42
C THR A 57 13.83 3.76 4.16
N TYR A 58 13.12 3.52 5.27
CA TYR A 58 12.22 4.49 5.90
C TYR A 58 11.25 5.13 4.88
N GLY A 59 10.88 4.41 3.83
CA GLY A 59 9.93 4.86 2.81
C GLY A 59 8.49 4.52 3.18
N ARG A 60 7.52 5.30 2.67
CA ARG A 60 6.09 4.95 2.69
C ARG A 60 5.77 4.20 1.41
N ILE A 61 5.21 3.01 1.52
CA ILE A 61 4.67 2.26 0.38
C ILE A 61 3.15 2.37 0.46
N ILE A 62 2.55 2.94 -0.58
CA ILE A 62 1.16 3.38 -0.59
C ILE A 62 0.42 2.65 -1.70
N CYS A 63 -0.70 2.05 -1.37
CA CYS A 63 -1.63 1.55 -2.37
C CYS A 63 -2.43 2.73 -2.92
N ASN A 64 -2.11 3.14 -4.15
CA ASN A 64 -2.76 4.23 -4.86
C ASN A 64 -3.86 3.67 -5.77
N GLN A 65 -4.93 3.19 -5.14
CA GLN A 65 -5.90 2.28 -5.76
C GLN A 65 -6.62 2.89 -6.97
N GLY A 66 -7.01 4.17 -6.92
CA GLY A 66 -7.68 4.85 -8.04
C GLY A 66 -6.80 4.92 -9.29
N ASN A 67 -5.49 5.03 -9.11
CA ASN A 67 -4.51 5.02 -10.21
C ASN A 67 -4.00 3.62 -10.55
N ARG A 68 -4.48 2.58 -9.85
CA ARG A 68 -4.07 1.18 -10.01
C ARG A 68 -2.56 0.98 -9.91
N GLN A 69 -1.97 1.59 -8.89
CA GLN A 69 -0.53 1.60 -8.66
C GLN A 69 -0.20 1.35 -7.19
N VAL A 70 0.97 0.77 -6.93
CA VAL A 70 1.65 0.92 -5.65
C VAL A 70 2.77 1.93 -5.84
N VAL A 71 2.81 2.96 -5.01
CA VAL A 71 3.80 4.04 -5.08
C VAL A 71 4.67 4.05 -3.82
N ARG A 72 5.90 4.55 -3.97
CA ARG A 72 6.80 4.83 -2.84
C ARG A 72 6.92 6.32 -2.66
N TRP A 73 6.75 6.78 -1.41
CA TRP A 73 7.05 8.14 -0.99
C TRP A 73 8.21 8.15 -0.01
N SER A 74 9.27 8.88 -0.33
CA SER A 74 10.42 9.02 0.57
C SER A 74 10.09 9.89 1.78
N ARG A 75 10.56 9.51 2.98
CA ARG A 75 10.52 10.34 4.20
C ARG A 75 11.66 11.36 4.28
N ARG A 76 12.56 11.41 3.29
CA ARG A 76 13.66 12.38 3.27
C ARG A 76 13.10 13.80 3.15
N SER A 77 13.68 14.72 3.91
CA SER A 77 13.32 16.14 3.87
C SER A 77 13.32 16.66 2.43
N GLY A 78 12.31 17.45 2.07
CA GLY A 78 12.15 18.04 0.73
C GLY A 78 11.52 17.11 -0.33
N THR A 79 11.16 15.86 0.01
CA THR A 79 10.43 14.99 -0.91
C THR A 79 8.99 15.47 -1.07
N THR A 80 8.58 15.86 -2.29
CA THR A 80 7.22 16.34 -2.60
C THR A 80 6.44 15.43 -3.55
N GLN A 81 7.08 14.37 -4.05
CA GLN A 81 6.51 13.46 -5.03
C GLN A 81 6.94 12.01 -4.75
N GLY A 82 6.15 11.05 -5.21
CA GLY A 82 6.44 9.63 -5.15
C GLY A 82 6.96 9.06 -6.47
N ASP A 83 7.43 7.81 -6.39
CA ASP A 83 7.80 6.99 -7.54
C ASP A 83 6.84 5.80 -7.65
N ILE A 84 6.53 5.35 -8.86
CA ILE A 84 5.73 4.13 -9.08
C ILE A 84 6.61 2.90 -8.82
N LEU A 85 6.17 2.01 -7.92
CA LEU A 85 6.83 0.72 -7.68
C LEU A 85 6.21 -0.40 -8.52
N ILE A 86 4.88 -0.44 -8.57
CA ILE A 86 4.10 -1.46 -9.29
C ILE A 86 2.97 -0.74 -10.01
N ASP A 87 2.80 -1.01 -11.29
CA ASP A 87 1.70 -0.50 -12.11
C ASP A 87 0.65 -1.57 -12.40
N ASN A 88 -0.47 -1.16 -13.00
CA ASN A 88 -1.57 -2.03 -13.43
C ASN A 88 -2.12 -2.96 -12.33
N ILE A 89 -2.01 -2.56 -11.06
CA ILE A 89 -2.48 -3.33 -9.91
C ILE A 89 -3.60 -2.60 -9.20
N ALA A 90 -4.80 -3.17 -9.22
CA ALA A 90 -5.91 -2.67 -8.42
C ALA A 90 -5.74 -3.17 -6.98
N CYS A 91 -4.81 -2.55 -6.26
CA CYS A 91 -4.46 -2.93 -4.89
C CYS A 91 -5.59 -2.57 -3.91
N ALA A 92 -5.74 -3.36 -2.85
CA ALA A 92 -6.62 -3.02 -1.72
C ALA A 92 -5.86 -2.99 -0.40
N ARG A 93 -4.94 -3.93 -0.18
CA ARG A 93 -4.08 -4.01 1.01
C ARG A 93 -2.65 -4.33 0.63
N LEU A 94 -1.73 -3.87 1.47
CA LEU A 94 -0.31 -4.15 1.38
C LEU A 94 0.17 -4.87 2.65
N ALA A 95 1.10 -5.80 2.48
CA ALA A 95 1.87 -6.38 3.57
C ALA A 95 3.33 -6.56 3.13
N MET A 96 4.27 -6.55 4.06
CA MET A 96 5.69 -6.77 3.76
C MET A 96 6.29 -7.71 4.80
N ASP A 97 7.04 -8.70 4.34
CA ASP A 97 7.76 -9.64 5.22
C ASP A 97 9.17 -9.13 5.60
N GLU A 98 9.86 -9.87 6.47
CA GLU A 98 11.20 -9.52 6.95
C GLU A 98 12.27 -9.61 5.84
N GLN A 99 11.99 -10.35 4.77
CA GLN A 99 12.85 -10.43 3.58
C GLN A 99 12.54 -9.33 2.56
N ARG A 100 11.61 -8.43 2.89
CA ARG A 100 11.16 -7.29 2.07
C ARG A 100 10.42 -7.68 0.79
N TYR A 101 9.79 -8.85 0.77
CA TYR A 101 8.78 -9.10 -0.26
C TYR A 101 7.52 -8.30 0.07
N LEU A 102 7.04 -7.56 -0.92
CA LEU A 102 5.78 -6.84 -0.86
C LEU A 102 4.66 -7.74 -1.36
N TYR A 103 3.65 -7.95 -0.54
CA TYR A 103 2.44 -8.67 -0.88
C TYR A 103 1.31 -7.69 -1.11
N VAL A 104 0.60 -7.87 -2.21
CA VAL A 104 -0.46 -6.95 -2.65
C VAL A 104 -1.70 -7.76 -2.99
N SER A 105 -2.83 -7.43 -2.36
CA SER A 105 -4.12 -7.99 -2.77
C SER A 105 -4.63 -7.26 -4.01
N HIS A 106 -4.75 -7.96 -5.13
CA HIS A 106 -5.26 -7.42 -6.37
C HIS A 106 -6.76 -7.69 -6.47
N TYR A 107 -7.58 -6.77 -5.93
CA TYR A 107 -9.00 -7.04 -5.72
C TYR A 107 -9.76 -7.31 -7.03
N ALA A 108 -9.37 -6.63 -8.12
CA ALA A 108 -9.98 -6.78 -9.45
C ALA A 108 -9.65 -8.12 -10.12
N LYS A 109 -8.54 -8.76 -9.74
CA LYS A 109 -8.11 -10.07 -10.28
C LYS A 109 -8.36 -11.23 -9.32
N HIS A 110 -8.87 -10.96 -8.11
CA HIS A 110 -9.18 -11.99 -7.12
C HIS A 110 -7.96 -12.85 -6.76
N GLU A 111 -6.82 -12.19 -6.59
CA GLU A 111 -5.52 -12.82 -6.36
C GLU A 111 -4.70 -12.01 -5.35
N VAL A 112 -3.70 -12.67 -4.77
CA VAL A 112 -2.63 -12.05 -4.00
C VAL A 112 -1.32 -12.31 -4.74
N ARG A 113 -0.55 -11.24 -4.95
CA ARG A 113 0.77 -11.30 -5.58
C ARG A 113 1.86 -10.88 -4.61
N ARG A 114 3.02 -11.52 -4.72
CA ARG A 114 4.26 -11.20 -4.02
C ARG A 114 5.26 -10.59 -5.00
N TYR A 115 5.91 -9.51 -4.60
CA TYR A 115 6.89 -8.78 -5.38
C TYR A 115 8.18 -8.62 -4.58
N GLN A 116 9.31 -8.93 -5.18
CA GLN A 116 10.56 -8.31 -4.75
C GLN A 116 10.57 -6.86 -5.23
N LEU A 117 11.01 -5.91 -4.40
CA LEU A 117 11.03 -4.49 -4.77
C LEU A 117 11.85 -4.28 -6.06
N GLY A 118 11.22 -3.73 -7.09
CA GLY A 118 11.79 -3.58 -8.45
C GLY A 118 11.27 -4.60 -9.47
N GLU A 119 10.58 -5.66 -9.04
CA GLU A 119 9.84 -6.54 -9.95
C GLU A 119 8.55 -5.88 -10.44
N THR A 120 8.20 -6.12 -11.70
CA THR A 120 6.99 -5.56 -12.33
C THR A 120 5.80 -6.50 -12.30
N ASN A 121 6.03 -7.81 -12.49
CA ASN A 121 4.94 -8.78 -12.65
C ASN A 121 4.52 -9.43 -11.33
N GLY A 122 5.45 -9.62 -10.41
CA GLY A 122 5.23 -10.37 -9.18
C GLY A 122 4.88 -11.84 -9.41
N THR A 123 4.91 -12.62 -8.33
CA THR A 123 4.53 -14.03 -8.30
C THR A 123 3.12 -14.16 -7.72
N LEU A 124 2.24 -14.93 -8.37
CA LEU A 124 0.94 -15.31 -7.79
C LEU A 124 1.19 -16.22 -6.58
N VAL A 125 0.67 -15.88 -5.40
CA VAL A 125 0.87 -16.68 -4.18
C VAL A 125 -0.43 -17.26 -3.63
N ALA A 126 -1.58 -16.65 -3.92
CA ALA A 126 -2.89 -17.19 -3.55
C ALA A 126 -4.01 -16.65 -4.47
N GLY A 127 -5.06 -17.45 -4.66
CA GLY A 127 -6.20 -17.09 -5.51
C GLY A 127 -5.89 -17.22 -7.01
N GLY A 128 -6.44 -16.32 -7.82
CA GLY A 128 -6.21 -16.29 -9.28
C GLY A 128 -7.09 -17.25 -10.09
N ASN A 129 -7.94 -18.05 -9.43
CA ASN A 129 -8.86 -18.99 -10.08
C ASN A 129 -10.25 -18.39 -10.35
N GLY A 130 -10.33 -17.05 -10.42
CA GLY A 130 -11.57 -16.32 -10.61
C GLY A 130 -12.31 -15.98 -9.31
N LYS A 131 -13.46 -15.33 -9.47
CA LYS A 131 -14.35 -14.96 -8.37
C LYS A 131 -15.17 -16.16 -7.93
N GLY A 132 -15.14 -16.50 -6.64
CA GLY A 132 -16.05 -17.50 -6.09
C GLY A 132 -15.73 -17.86 -4.64
N ASP A 133 -16.27 -18.98 -4.20
CA ASP A 133 -16.21 -19.55 -2.84
C ASP A 133 -15.46 -20.89 -2.77
N GLU A 134 -14.90 -21.36 -3.88
CA GLU A 134 -13.98 -22.50 -3.89
C GLU A 134 -12.71 -22.19 -3.08
N LEU A 135 -12.07 -23.22 -2.52
CA LEU A 135 -10.92 -23.07 -1.62
C LEU A 135 -9.71 -22.34 -2.25
N ASN A 136 -9.64 -22.27 -3.57
CA ASN A 136 -8.58 -21.61 -4.33
C ASN A 136 -9.07 -20.34 -5.06
N GLN A 137 -10.27 -19.86 -4.77
CA GLN A 137 -10.86 -18.64 -5.31
C GLN A 137 -10.97 -17.56 -4.24
N PHE A 138 -10.94 -16.30 -4.69
CA PHE A 138 -11.25 -15.16 -3.82
C PHE A 138 -12.37 -14.34 -4.43
N ASN A 139 -13.02 -13.52 -3.61
CA ASN A 139 -13.96 -12.51 -4.09
C ASN A 139 -13.54 -11.15 -3.55
N LYS A 140 -12.80 -10.41 -4.37
CA LYS A 140 -12.23 -9.09 -4.05
C LYS A 140 -11.48 -9.09 -2.70
N PRO A 141 -10.32 -9.76 -2.60
CA PRO A 141 -9.58 -9.84 -1.33
C PRO A 141 -9.14 -8.44 -0.86
N HIS A 142 -9.57 -8.06 0.34
CA HIS A 142 -9.36 -6.72 0.91
C HIS A 142 -8.40 -6.67 2.09
N TYR A 143 -8.18 -7.78 2.80
CA TYR A 143 -7.29 -7.84 3.94
C TYR A 143 -6.24 -8.90 3.70
N LEU A 144 -5.00 -8.58 4.08
CA LEU A 144 -3.86 -9.47 4.01
C LEU A 144 -2.99 -9.21 5.23
N PHE A 145 -2.47 -10.27 5.82
CA PHE A 145 -1.37 -10.20 6.78
C PHE A 145 -0.37 -11.30 6.40
N VAL A 146 0.92 -11.07 6.66
CA VAL A 146 1.96 -12.08 6.44
C VAL A 146 2.64 -12.30 7.78
N ASP A 147 2.77 -13.55 8.19
CA ASP A 147 3.46 -13.90 9.43
C ASP A 147 4.99 -13.93 9.25
N ARG A 148 5.73 -14.08 10.37
CA ARG A 148 7.21 -14.15 10.35
C ARG A 148 7.76 -15.39 9.62
N GLN A 149 6.92 -16.39 9.36
CA GLN A 149 7.27 -17.62 8.66
C GLN A 149 6.92 -17.54 7.17
N GLN A 150 6.49 -16.37 6.68
CA GLN A 150 6.02 -16.14 5.31
C GLN A 150 4.75 -16.91 4.93
N ASN A 151 3.93 -17.29 5.91
CA ASN A 151 2.58 -17.75 5.59
C ASN A 151 1.69 -16.53 5.31
N VAL A 152 0.92 -16.62 4.23
CA VAL A 152 0.13 -15.56 3.61
C VAL A 152 -1.33 -15.97 3.59
#